data_AF-A0A2S7QHE3-F1
#
_entry.id   AF-A0A2S7QHE3-F1
#
_cell.length_a   1.000
_cell.length_b   1.000
_cell.length_c   1.000
_cell.angle_alpha   90.00
_cell.angle_beta   90.00
_cell.angle_gamma   90.00
#
_symmetry.space_group_name_H-M   'P 1'
#
loop_
_entity.id
_entity.type
_entity.pdbx_description
1 polymer ?
#
loop_
_entity_poly.entity_id
_entity_poly.type
_entity_poly.pdbx_seq_one_letter_code
_entity_poly.pdbx_strand_id
1 'polypeptide(L)'
;MAETTNTQAKKPVSIVCVGMAGSGKTTFMQRINSYLHSQKTPPYVINLDPAVRNVPFDSNIDIRDSVNYKEVMKSYNLGPNGGILTSLNLFATKIDQILTLLEKRTSRAPENPTDIPIEHILVDTPGQIEVFVWSASGSILLDSLASTFPTVVAYIIDTPRTASTSTFMSNMLYACSILYKTKLPMILVFNKTDVKDAEFAKEWMTDFEAFQAALREEEEAGSFGGMEGGAGGLGGGSGYMGSLLNSMSLMLEEFYSHLKVVGVSSMTGAGVEEFFEAVQEKAEEFERDYKPELERRRKARDEEKKAERERELGKLMKDMAVSGEPSSSSKAKTAPDAKPTTEMDTLSDMEDSDEDGEAGDEDAGDDPEGLSTRYKAALADAGGPSNADDHSFTRYLRTSQMNLK
;
A
#
# COMPACT_ATOMS: atom_id res chain seq x y z
N MET A 1 20.67 7.59 -46.22
CA MET A 1 20.73 6.92 -44.91
C MET A 1 19.51 7.40 -44.16
N ALA A 2 18.46 6.57 -44.08
CA ALA A 2 17.26 6.89 -43.31
C ALA A 2 17.51 6.39 -41.90
N GLU A 3 17.48 7.31 -40.92
CA GLU A 3 17.55 6.97 -39.51
C GLU A 3 16.29 6.18 -39.14
N THR A 4 16.47 4.89 -38.89
CA THR A 4 15.47 4.01 -38.32
C THR A 4 15.25 4.44 -36.87
N THR A 5 14.31 5.34 -36.62
CA THR A 5 13.85 5.65 -35.26
C THR A 5 13.20 4.38 -34.68
N ASN A 6 13.94 3.74 -33.80
CA ASN A 6 13.52 2.59 -33.02
C ASN A 6 12.35 3.01 -32.11
N THR A 7 11.12 2.94 -32.61
CA THR A 7 9.91 3.17 -31.81
C THR A 7 9.71 1.95 -30.92
N GLN A 8 10.37 1.93 -29.76
CA GLN A 8 10.01 1.02 -28.69
C GLN A 8 8.50 1.19 -28.44
N ALA A 9 7.75 0.10 -28.52
CA ALA A 9 6.31 0.13 -28.27
C ALA A 9 6.08 0.67 -26.85
N LYS A 10 5.43 1.83 -26.75
CA LYS A 10 5.14 2.49 -25.47
C LYS A 10 4.34 1.51 -24.61
N LYS A 11 4.86 1.20 -23.42
CA LYS A 11 4.18 0.33 -22.47
C LYS A 11 2.91 1.04 -21.95
N PRO A 12 1.84 0.28 -21.66
CA PRO A 12 0.65 0.88 -21.06
C PRO A 12 0.96 1.43 -19.67
N VAL A 13 0.32 2.53 -19.31
CA VAL A 13 0.46 3.15 -17.99
C VAL A 13 -0.60 2.57 -17.06
N SER A 14 -0.17 2.05 -15.91
CA SER A 14 -1.05 1.59 -14.84
C SER A 14 -1.38 2.75 -13.90
N ILE A 15 -2.67 3.00 -13.70
CA ILE A 15 -3.21 4.05 -12.84
C ILE A 15 -3.91 3.35 -11.67
N VAL A 16 -3.34 3.49 -10.48
CA VAL A 16 -3.92 2.91 -9.26
C VAL A 16 -4.66 3.98 -8.49
N CYS A 17 -5.99 3.86 -8.40
CA CYS A 17 -6.83 4.78 -7.67
C CYS A 17 -6.81 4.45 -6.19
N VAL A 18 -6.26 5.35 -5.37
CA VAL A 18 -6.14 5.21 -3.92
C VAL A 18 -6.79 6.43 -3.26
N GLY A 19 -7.34 6.31 -2.06
CA GLY A 19 -7.97 7.44 -1.37
C GLY A 19 -8.89 6.96 -0.25
N MET A 20 -9.34 7.88 0.60
CA MET A 20 -10.23 7.56 1.71
C MET A 20 -11.60 7.00 1.25
N ALA A 21 -12.30 6.33 2.16
CA ALA A 21 -13.68 5.93 1.90
C ALA A 21 -14.57 7.17 1.65
N GLY A 22 -15.36 7.13 0.58
CA GLY A 22 -16.24 8.24 0.20
C GLY A 22 -15.59 9.40 -0.57
N SER A 23 -14.28 9.35 -0.86
CA SER A 23 -13.63 10.34 -1.74
C SER A 23 -14.07 10.23 -3.21
N GLY A 24 -14.67 9.10 -3.58
CA GLY A 24 -15.25 8.87 -4.91
C GLY A 24 -14.37 8.09 -5.87
N LYS A 25 -13.45 7.24 -5.38
CA LYS A 25 -12.58 6.36 -6.19
C LYS A 25 -13.31 5.63 -7.32
N THR A 26 -14.33 4.84 -7.00
CA THR A 26 -15.10 4.06 -7.99
C THR A 26 -15.85 4.95 -8.98
N THR A 27 -16.37 6.11 -8.54
CA THR A 27 -17.03 7.08 -9.43
C THR A 27 -16.04 7.78 -10.35
N PHE A 28 -14.86 8.11 -9.84
CA PHE A 28 -13.74 8.63 -10.63
C PHE A 28 -13.32 7.60 -11.67
N MET A 29 -13.19 6.33 -11.27
CA MET A 29 -12.81 5.27 -12.20
C MET A 29 -13.86 5.04 -13.30
N GLN A 30 -15.15 5.13 -12.98
CA GLN A 30 -16.22 5.11 -13.97
C GLN A 30 -16.08 6.27 -14.97
N ARG A 31 -15.78 7.48 -14.49
CA ARG A 31 -15.65 8.68 -15.33
C ARG A 31 -14.47 8.59 -16.27
N ILE A 32 -13.28 8.25 -15.77
CA ILE A 32 -12.08 8.13 -16.61
C ILE A 32 -12.22 6.97 -17.60
N ASN A 33 -12.88 5.88 -17.23
CA ASN A 33 -13.17 4.78 -18.14
C ASN A 33 -14.07 5.26 -19.29
N SER A 34 -15.18 5.95 -18.98
CA SER A 34 -16.06 6.52 -19.99
C SER A 34 -15.35 7.54 -20.90
N TYR A 35 -14.44 8.33 -20.35
CA TYR A 35 -13.65 9.30 -21.11
C TYR A 35 -12.71 8.58 -22.10
N LEU A 36 -11.97 7.57 -21.65
CA LEU A 36 -11.07 6.79 -22.50
C LEU A 36 -11.81 6.02 -23.60
N HIS A 37 -13.00 5.48 -23.31
CA HIS A 37 -13.88 4.92 -24.33
C HIS A 37 -14.30 5.95 -25.38
N SER A 38 -14.57 7.20 -24.99
CA SER A 38 -14.91 8.28 -25.92
C SER A 38 -13.74 8.67 -26.84
N GLN A 39 -12.50 8.53 -26.34
CA GLN A 39 -11.26 8.73 -27.10
C GLN A 39 -10.85 7.51 -27.94
N LYS A 40 -11.66 6.44 -27.93
CA LYS A 40 -11.40 5.16 -28.63
C LYS A 40 -10.13 4.45 -28.15
N THR A 41 -9.71 4.70 -26.91
CA THR A 41 -8.57 4.05 -26.26
C THR A 41 -9.06 3.31 -25.00
N PRO A 42 -9.91 2.27 -25.15
CA PRO A 42 -10.52 1.59 -24.01
C PRO A 42 -9.45 1.03 -23.05
N PRO A 43 -9.55 1.30 -21.74
CA PRO A 43 -8.58 0.81 -20.77
C PRO A 43 -8.82 -0.64 -20.40
N TYR A 44 -7.82 -1.25 -19.76
CA TYR A 44 -7.98 -2.51 -19.06
C TYR A 44 -8.30 -2.26 -17.58
N VAL A 45 -9.47 -2.68 -17.12
CA VAL A 45 -9.97 -2.33 -15.79
C VAL A 45 -9.85 -3.50 -14.81
N ILE A 46 -9.29 -3.24 -13.64
CA ILE A 46 -9.09 -4.19 -12.54
C ILE A 46 -9.84 -3.65 -11.31
N ASN A 47 -10.72 -4.46 -10.74
CA ASN A 47 -11.35 -4.18 -9.45
C ASN A 47 -10.70 -5.02 -8.35
N LEU A 48 -10.10 -4.35 -7.35
CA LEU A 48 -9.53 -4.98 -6.16
C LEU A 48 -10.39 -4.79 -4.90
N ASP A 49 -11.56 -4.15 -4.98
CA ASP A 49 -12.48 -4.05 -3.83
C ASP A 49 -13.39 -5.29 -3.74
N PRO A 50 -13.22 -6.16 -2.72
CA PRO A 50 -14.07 -7.33 -2.54
C PRO A 50 -15.42 -7.00 -1.88
N ALA A 51 -15.55 -5.84 -1.22
CA ALA A 51 -16.73 -5.43 -0.47
C ALA A 51 -17.75 -4.64 -1.32
N VAL A 52 -17.37 -4.22 -2.53
CA VAL A 52 -18.25 -3.49 -3.45
C VAL A 52 -19.42 -4.36 -3.93
N ARG A 53 -20.65 -3.85 -3.78
CA ARG A 53 -21.87 -4.59 -4.17
C ARG A 53 -22.11 -4.57 -5.67
N ASN A 54 -22.03 -3.39 -6.27
CA ASN A 54 -22.25 -3.19 -7.69
C ASN A 54 -21.15 -2.28 -8.23
N VAL A 55 -20.50 -2.71 -9.29
CA VAL A 55 -19.45 -1.97 -9.96
C VAL A 55 -20.09 -1.28 -11.17
N PRO A 56 -20.05 0.06 -11.28
CA PRO A 56 -20.79 0.79 -12.32
C PRO A 56 -20.08 0.79 -13.69
N PHE A 57 -19.10 -0.09 -13.89
CA PHE A 57 -18.33 -0.27 -15.12
C PHE A 57 -17.97 -1.75 -15.28
N ASP A 58 -17.68 -2.15 -16.51
CA ASP A 58 -17.23 -3.51 -16.81
C ASP A 58 -15.76 -3.68 -16.41
N SER A 59 -15.49 -4.51 -15.41
CA SER A 59 -14.15 -4.90 -14.98
C SER A 59 -13.66 -6.10 -15.80
N ASN A 60 -12.42 -6.06 -16.29
CA ASN A 60 -11.80 -7.19 -16.97
C ASN A 60 -11.27 -8.23 -15.98
N ILE A 61 -10.80 -7.77 -14.81
CA ILE A 61 -10.41 -8.60 -13.68
C ILE A 61 -11.15 -8.09 -12.46
N ASP A 62 -11.93 -8.96 -11.82
CA ASP A 62 -12.62 -8.66 -10.57
C ASP A 62 -12.17 -9.64 -9.48
N ILE A 63 -11.71 -9.10 -8.35
CA ILE A 63 -11.35 -9.90 -7.17
C ILE A 63 -12.51 -10.78 -6.70
N ARG A 64 -13.75 -10.34 -6.91
CA ARG A 64 -14.98 -11.04 -6.46
C ARG A 64 -15.21 -12.35 -7.21
N ASP A 65 -14.66 -12.51 -8.41
CA ASP A 65 -14.74 -13.75 -9.18
C ASP A 65 -13.81 -14.83 -8.63
N SER A 66 -12.71 -14.41 -8.00
CA SER A 66 -11.72 -15.32 -7.40
C SER A 66 -11.98 -15.59 -5.92
N VAL A 67 -12.53 -14.61 -5.20
CA VAL A 67 -12.70 -14.67 -3.74
C VAL A 67 -14.07 -14.16 -3.35
N ASN A 68 -14.87 -15.02 -2.71
CA ASN A 68 -16.16 -14.62 -2.16
C ASN A 68 -15.98 -13.98 -0.78
N TYR A 69 -16.03 -12.65 -0.73
CA TYR A 69 -15.88 -11.84 0.47
C TYR A 69 -16.74 -12.32 1.67
N LYS A 70 -18.01 -12.69 1.41
CA LYS A 70 -18.93 -13.11 2.47
C LYS A 70 -18.55 -14.47 3.05
N GLU A 71 -18.08 -15.37 2.21
CA GLU A 71 -17.61 -16.69 2.64
C GLU A 71 -16.30 -16.58 3.41
N VAL A 72 -15.37 -15.72 2.97
CA VAL A 72 -14.13 -15.45 3.72
C VAL A 72 -14.44 -14.94 5.12
N MET A 73 -15.33 -13.96 5.26
CA MET A 73 -15.74 -13.46 6.58
C MET A 73 -16.33 -14.56 7.46
N LYS A 74 -17.17 -15.44 6.90
CA LYS A 74 -17.82 -16.52 7.65
C LYS A 74 -16.85 -17.64 8.03
N SER A 75 -16.01 -18.07 7.10
CA SER A 75 -15.09 -19.21 7.28
C SER A 75 -13.96 -18.89 8.26
N TYR A 76 -13.43 -17.66 8.21
CA TYR A 76 -12.36 -17.22 9.10
C TYR A 76 -12.87 -16.43 10.33
N ASN A 77 -14.18 -16.28 10.48
CA ASN A 77 -14.83 -15.51 11.55
C ASN A 77 -14.25 -14.08 11.70
N LEU A 78 -14.13 -13.39 10.56
CA LEU A 78 -13.49 -12.08 10.48
C LEU A 78 -14.52 -10.95 10.41
N GLY A 79 -14.17 -9.80 10.99
CA GLY A 79 -14.89 -8.54 10.76
C GLY A 79 -14.68 -8.00 9.33
N PRO A 80 -15.39 -6.93 8.94
CA PRO A 80 -15.37 -6.42 7.57
C PRO A 80 -13.98 -6.09 7.02
N ASN A 81 -13.12 -5.42 7.82
CA ASN A 81 -11.75 -5.06 7.42
C ASN A 81 -10.84 -6.29 7.32
N GLY A 82 -10.97 -7.24 8.25
CA GLY A 82 -10.24 -8.51 8.20
C GLY A 82 -10.61 -9.32 6.96
N GLY A 83 -11.90 -9.34 6.60
CA GLY A 83 -12.36 -9.98 5.36
C GLY A 83 -11.75 -9.36 4.10
N ILE A 84 -11.59 -8.04 4.05
CA ILE A 84 -10.95 -7.35 2.90
C ILE A 84 -9.48 -7.73 2.82
N LEU A 85 -8.76 -7.66 3.95
CA LEU A 85 -7.34 -8.02 4.02
C LEU A 85 -7.09 -9.46 3.59
N THR A 86 -7.85 -10.41 4.14
CA THR A 86 -7.72 -11.83 3.76
C THR A 86 -8.07 -12.06 2.29
N SER A 87 -9.05 -11.34 1.76
CA SER A 87 -9.39 -11.44 0.34
C SER A 87 -8.26 -10.93 -0.56
N LEU A 88 -7.62 -9.81 -0.18
CA LEU A 88 -6.44 -9.29 -0.87
C LEU A 88 -5.27 -10.27 -0.78
N ASN A 89 -5.05 -10.91 0.37
CA ASN A 89 -3.98 -11.90 0.54
C ASN A 89 -4.20 -13.12 -0.38
N LEU A 90 -5.42 -13.64 -0.44
CA LEU A 90 -5.76 -14.73 -1.35
C LEU A 90 -5.60 -14.32 -2.81
N PHE A 91 -5.95 -13.08 -3.16
CA PHE A 91 -5.77 -12.55 -4.51
C PHE A 91 -4.29 -12.38 -4.87
N ALA A 92 -3.46 -11.92 -3.93
CA ALA A 92 -2.02 -11.74 -4.13
C ALA A 92 -1.31 -13.07 -4.49
N THR A 93 -1.80 -14.23 -4.02
CA THR A 93 -1.25 -15.54 -4.42
C THR A 93 -1.35 -15.83 -5.93
N LYS A 94 -2.20 -15.10 -6.66
CA LYS A 94 -2.41 -15.25 -8.11
C LYS A 94 -1.84 -14.08 -8.92
N ILE A 95 -1.02 -13.22 -8.30
CA ILE A 95 -0.53 -12.01 -8.97
C ILE A 95 0.27 -12.32 -10.24
N ASP A 96 1.08 -13.37 -10.24
CA ASP A 96 1.87 -13.77 -11.42
C ASP A 96 0.97 -14.16 -12.60
N GLN A 97 -0.15 -14.82 -12.33
CA GLN A 97 -1.13 -15.17 -13.37
C GLN A 97 -1.79 -13.93 -13.94
N ILE A 98 -2.09 -12.94 -13.08
CA ILE A 98 -2.67 -11.66 -13.46
C ILE A 98 -1.67 -10.86 -14.30
N LEU A 99 -0.41 -10.76 -13.87
CA LEU A 99 0.65 -10.08 -14.63
C LEU A 99 0.85 -10.73 -16.00
N THR A 100 0.93 -12.06 -16.05
CA THR A 100 1.05 -12.80 -17.33
C THR A 100 -0.13 -12.52 -18.25
N LEU A 101 -1.35 -12.45 -17.69
CA LEU A 101 -2.54 -12.11 -18.46
C LEU A 101 -2.49 -10.66 -18.95
N LEU A 102 -2.10 -9.72 -18.11
CA LEU A 102 -1.94 -8.31 -18.45
C LEU A 102 -0.90 -8.15 -19.55
N GLU A 103 0.27 -8.76 -19.41
CA GLU A 103 1.33 -8.75 -20.43
C GLU A 103 0.84 -9.34 -21.75
N LYS A 104 0.13 -10.47 -21.74
CA LYS A 104 -0.42 -11.08 -22.96
C LYS A 104 -1.47 -10.22 -23.65
N ARG A 105 -2.29 -9.50 -22.88
CA ARG A 105 -3.34 -8.63 -23.40
C ARG A 105 -2.80 -7.28 -23.89
N THR A 106 -1.74 -6.79 -23.25
CA THR A 106 -1.14 -5.48 -23.57
C THR A 106 -0.03 -5.59 -24.61
N SER A 107 0.68 -6.72 -24.66
CA SER A 107 1.61 -7.04 -25.75
C SER A 107 0.78 -7.34 -26.99
N ARG A 108 0.83 -6.42 -27.97
CA ARG A 108 0.20 -6.54 -29.30
C ARG A 108 0.01 -8.01 -29.70
N ALA A 109 -1.22 -8.50 -29.71
CA ALA A 109 -1.51 -9.78 -30.33
C ALA A 109 -1.28 -9.62 -31.84
N PRO A 110 -0.26 -10.25 -32.44
CA PRO A 110 -0.03 -10.18 -33.89
C PRO A 110 -1.11 -10.93 -34.70
N GLU A 111 -2.08 -11.57 -34.05
CA GLU A 111 -3.06 -12.44 -34.69
C GLU A 111 -4.33 -11.70 -35.17
N ASN A 112 -4.68 -10.55 -34.58
CA ASN A 112 -5.84 -9.75 -35.00
C ASN A 112 -5.44 -8.28 -35.25
N PRO A 113 -5.37 -7.83 -36.51
CA PRO A 113 -5.03 -6.44 -36.87
C PRO A 113 -6.14 -5.41 -36.52
N THR A 114 -7.21 -5.84 -35.85
CA THR A 114 -8.34 -5.01 -35.41
C THR A 114 -8.31 -4.63 -33.93
N ASP A 115 -7.39 -5.21 -33.15
CA ASP A 115 -7.35 -4.96 -31.71
C ASP A 115 -6.60 -3.64 -31.41
N ILE A 116 -7.32 -2.71 -30.81
CA ILE A 116 -6.80 -1.42 -30.36
C ILE A 116 -5.79 -1.70 -29.23
N PRO A 117 -4.55 -1.17 -29.30
CA PRO A 117 -3.58 -1.35 -28.23
C PRO A 117 -4.13 -0.75 -26.94
N ILE A 118 -4.02 -1.50 -25.84
CA ILE A 118 -4.36 -1.00 -24.51
C ILE A 118 -3.25 -0.04 -24.09
N GLU A 119 -3.60 1.22 -23.86
CA GLU A 119 -2.67 2.27 -23.43
C GLU A 119 -2.71 2.51 -21.91
N HIS A 120 -3.84 2.16 -21.27
CA HIS A 120 -4.07 2.41 -19.85
C HIS A 120 -4.61 1.17 -19.14
N ILE A 121 -4.08 0.91 -17.95
CA ILE A 121 -4.61 -0.07 -17.00
C ILE A 121 -5.17 0.73 -15.82
N LEU A 122 -6.44 0.53 -15.47
CA LEU A 122 -7.09 1.21 -14.35
C LEU A 122 -7.31 0.21 -13.21
N VAL A 123 -6.90 0.57 -12.00
CA VAL A 123 -7.03 -0.29 -10.82
C VAL A 123 -7.84 0.42 -9.74
N ASP A 124 -9.03 -0.11 -9.42
CA ASP A 124 -9.81 0.31 -8.24
C ASP A 124 -9.29 -0.42 -7.01
N THR A 125 -9.15 0.30 -5.91
CA THR A 125 -8.71 -0.26 -4.64
C THR A 125 -9.82 -0.22 -3.60
N PRO A 126 -9.76 -1.06 -2.55
CA PRO A 126 -10.76 -1.08 -1.50
C PRO A 126 -11.06 0.30 -0.90
N GLY A 127 -12.31 0.47 -0.44
CA GLY A 127 -12.76 1.68 0.25
C GLY A 127 -11.83 2.14 1.39
N GLN A 128 -11.35 1.18 2.19
CA GLN A 128 -10.43 1.40 3.31
C GLN A 128 -8.98 1.40 2.84
N ILE A 129 -8.38 2.58 2.81
CA ILE A 129 -7.03 2.80 2.28
C ILE A 129 -5.96 2.06 3.08
N GLU A 130 -6.14 1.94 4.40
CA GLU A 130 -5.15 1.34 5.28
C GLU A 130 -4.96 -0.14 5.00
N VAL A 131 -6.07 -0.83 4.69
CA VAL A 131 -6.06 -2.25 4.35
C VAL A 131 -5.32 -2.52 3.04
N PHE A 132 -5.25 -1.55 2.14
CA PHE A 132 -4.50 -1.67 0.90
C PHE A 132 -3.03 -1.26 1.09
N VAL A 133 -2.76 0.00 1.46
CA VAL A 133 -1.41 0.58 1.45
C VAL A 133 -0.49 -0.02 2.52
N TRP A 134 -1.01 -0.30 3.71
CA TRP A 134 -0.22 -0.83 4.83
C TRP A 134 -0.17 -2.36 4.86
N SER A 135 -0.90 -3.03 3.96
CA SER A 135 -0.82 -4.49 3.85
C SER A 135 0.40 -4.94 3.04
N ALA A 136 0.95 -6.09 3.43
CA ALA A 136 1.95 -6.78 2.62
C ALA A 136 1.40 -7.09 1.22
N SER A 137 0.16 -7.58 1.12
CA SER A 137 -0.48 -7.92 -0.15
C SER A 137 -0.65 -6.73 -1.09
N GLY A 138 -1.08 -5.57 -0.58
CA GLY A 138 -1.15 -4.36 -1.39
C GLY A 138 0.22 -3.88 -1.85
N SER A 139 1.23 -3.96 -0.98
CA SER A 139 2.62 -3.64 -1.35
C SER A 139 3.14 -4.58 -2.46
N ILE A 140 2.90 -5.89 -2.33
CA ILE A 140 3.27 -6.90 -3.34
C ILE A 140 2.57 -6.62 -4.67
N LEU A 141 1.28 -6.31 -4.66
CA LEU A 141 0.51 -5.98 -5.86
C LEU A 141 1.08 -4.74 -6.58
N LEU A 142 1.37 -3.67 -5.82
CA LEU A 142 1.95 -2.44 -6.36
C LEU A 142 3.36 -2.65 -6.90
N ASP A 143 4.24 -3.32 -6.15
CA ASP A 143 5.62 -3.61 -6.56
C ASP A 143 5.64 -4.49 -7.83
N SER A 144 4.73 -5.48 -7.90
CA SER A 144 4.59 -6.37 -9.05
C SER A 144 4.13 -5.60 -10.30
N LEU A 145 3.12 -4.73 -10.16
CA LEU A 145 2.64 -3.88 -11.25
C LEU A 145 3.72 -2.90 -11.72
N ALA A 146 4.39 -2.23 -10.78
CA ALA A 146 5.44 -1.26 -11.07
C ALA A 146 6.68 -1.91 -11.72
N SER A 147 6.96 -3.17 -11.42
CA SER A 147 8.05 -3.91 -12.04
C SER A 147 7.81 -4.20 -13.53
N THR A 148 6.55 -4.34 -13.94
CA THR A 148 6.19 -4.68 -15.33
C THR A 148 5.80 -3.45 -16.16
N PHE A 149 5.00 -2.55 -15.58
CA PHE A 149 4.37 -1.40 -16.24
C PHE A 149 4.70 -0.09 -15.51
N PRO A 150 4.85 1.04 -16.24
CA PRO A 150 4.86 2.37 -15.63
C PRO A 150 3.61 2.56 -14.77
N THR A 151 3.79 2.74 -13.46
CA THR A 151 2.68 2.78 -12.51
C THR A 151 2.62 4.13 -11.81
N VAL A 152 1.44 4.75 -11.83
CA VAL A 152 1.14 6.06 -11.22
C VAL A 152 0.02 5.88 -10.21
N VAL A 153 0.20 6.46 -9.02
CA VAL A 153 -0.80 6.46 -7.95
C VAL A 153 -1.67 7.71 -8.06
N ALA A 154 -2.97 7.54 -8.31
CA ALA A 154 -3.94 8.63 -8.27
C ALA A 154 -4.56 8.69 -6.87
N TYR A 155 -4.13 9.65 -6.06
CA TYR A 155 -4.63 9.85 -4.70
C TYR A 155 -5.87 10.76 -4.70
N ILE A 156 -7.05 10.15 -4.57
CA ILE A 156 -8.35 10.78 -4.68
C ILE A 156 -8.78 11.40 -3.35
N ILE A 157 -8.90 12.72 -3.33
CA ILE A 157 -9.24 13.54 -2.16
C ILE A 157 -10.68 14.06 -2.29
N ASP A 158 -11.40 14.08 -1.17
CA ASP A 158 -12.75 14.65 -1.09
C ASP A 158 -12.68 16.18 -0.84
N THR A 159 -12.65 16.99 -1.91
CA THR A 159 -12.42 18.45 -1.83
C THR A 159 -13.35 19.19 -0.86
N PRO A 160 -14.68 18.93 -0.83
CA PRO A 160 -15.57 19.54 0.15
C PRO A 160 -15.21 19.24 1.62
N ARG A 161 -14.67 18.05 1.93
CA ARG A 161 -14.27 17.69 3.31
C ARG A 161 -12.89 18.24 3.68
N THR A 162 -12.01 18.35 2.70
CA THR A 162 -10.65 18.91 2.86
C THR A 162 -10.65 20.45 2.90
N ALA A 163 -11.83 21.07 3.01
CA ALA A 163 -12.01 22.51 3.14
C ALA A 163 -11.44 23.11 4.44
N SER A 164 -11.38 22.32 5.52
CA SER A 164 -10.76 22.74 6.79
C SER A 164 -9.25 22.53 6.72
N THR A 165 -8.48 23.49 7.24
CA THR A 165 -7.02 23.44 7.26
C THR A 165 -6.48 22.23 8.01
N SER A 166 -7.15 21.84 9.09
CA SER A 166 -6.82 20.65 9.88
C SER A 166 -6.91 19.36 9.05
N THR A 167 -8.02 19.21 8.33
CA THR A 167 -8.30 18.03 7.50
C THR A 167 -7.41 18.03 6.26
N PHE A 168 -7.13 19.20 5.70
CA PHE A 168 -6.16 19.37 4.62
C PHE A 168 -4.77 18.89 5.05
N MET A 169 -4.25 19.40 6.16
CA MET A 169 -2.95 19.01 6.68
C MET A 169 -2.86 17.50 6.92
N SER A 170 -3.84 16.92 7.63
CA SER A 170 -3.86 15.48 7.88
C SER A 170 -3.85 14.68 6.56
N ASN A 171 -4.68 15.06 5.58
CA ASN A 171 -4.71 14.39 4.28
C ASN A 171 -3.39 14.49 3.50
N MET A 172 -2.70 15.62 3.59
CA MET A 172 -1.39 15.81 2.95
C MET A 172 -0.30 14.98 3.61
N LEU A 173 -0.29 14.89 4.94
CA LEU A 173 0.63 13.99 5.67
C LEU A 173 0.37 12.51 5.36
N TYR A 174 -0.91 12.13 5.21
CA TYR A 174 -1.27 10.81 4.72
C TYR A 174 -0.77 10.57 3.30
N ALA A 175 -0.95 11.53 2.38
CA ALA A 175 -0.42 11.44 1.01
C ALA A 175 1.11 11.27 1.00
N CYS A 176 1.80 12.03 1.86
CA CYS A 176 3.25 11.94 2.04
C CYS A 176 3.66 10.54 2.52
N SER A 177 2.99 10.02 3.53
CA SER A 177 3.23 8.68 4.04
C SER A 177 3.06 7.60 2.95
N ILE A 178 2.03 7.72 2.11
CA ILE A 178 1.79 6.80 0.99
C ILE A 178 2.87 6.94 -0.08
N LEU A 179 3.31 8.17 -0.40
CA LEU A 179 4.38 8.40 -1.36
C LEU A 179 5.67 7.71 -0.91
N TYR A 180 6.08 7.89 0.35
CA TYR A 180 7.27 7.25 0.90
C TYR A 180 7.14 5.72 0.98
N LYS A 181 5.95 5.22 1.32
CA LYS A 181 5.70 3.77 1.44
C LYS A 181 5.70 3.06 0.09
N THR A 182 5.08 3.66 -0.92
CA THR A 182 4.95 3.07 -2.27
C THR A 182 6.15 3.39 -3.16
N LYS A 183 6.79 4.54 -2.92
CA LYS A 183 7.85 5.13 -3.75
C LYS A 183 7.43 5.36 -5.20
N LEU A 184 6.12 5.35 -5.50
CA LEU A 184 5.61 5.52 -6.86
C LEU A 184 5.24 6.98 -7.14
N PRO A 185 5.36 7.46 -8.39
CA PRO A 185 4.87 8.78 -8.78
C PRO A 185 3.39 8.93 -8.43
N MET A 186 3.06 10.02 -7.72
CA MET A 186 1.73 10.28 -7.21
C MET A 186 1.14 11.55 -7.80
N ILE A 187 -0.17 11.50 -8.10
CA ILE A 187 -0.98 12.65 -8.49
C ILE A 187 -2.04 12.85 -7.41
N LEU A 188 -2.13 14.08 -6.89
CA LEU A 188 -3.20 14.48 -5.99
C LEU A 188 -4.42 14.90 -6.81
N VAL A 189 -5.50 14.14 -6.68
CA VAL A 189 -6.75 14.38 -7.42
C VAL A 189 -7.80 14.91 -6.46
N PHE A 190 -8.02 16.22 -6.52
CA PHE A 190 -9.09 16.89 -5.78
C PHE A 190 -10.42 16.63 -6.47
N ASN A 191 -11.17 15.65 -5.97
CA ASN A 191 -12.43 15.22 -6.58
C ASN A 191 -13.62 16.08 -6.10
N LYS A 192 -14.74 16.01 -6.82
CA LYS A 192 -16.00 16.72 -6.52
C LYS A 192 -15.86 18.25 -6.63
N THR A 193 -15.09 18.71 -7.61
CA THR A 193 -14.95 20.15 -7.91
C THR A 193 -16.26 20.81 -8.34
N ASP A 194 -17.27 20.03 -8.72
CA ASP A 194 -18.64 20.50 -8.93
C ASP A 194 -19.33 21.03 -7.65
N VAL A 195 -18.87 20.60 -6.47
CA VAL A 195 -19.41 21.04 -5.18
C VAL A 195 -18.56 22.15 -4.57
N LYS A 196 -17.23 21.99 -4.56
CA LYS A 196 -16.28 22.99 -4.05
C LYS A 196 -15.04 23.00 -4.94
N ASP A 197 -14.66 24.18 -5.39
CA ASP A 197 -13.47 24.38 -6.22
C ASP A 197 -12.18 24.03 -5.46
N ALA A 198 -11.17 23.55 -6.19
CA ALA A 198 -9.89 23.09 -5.64
C ALA A 198 -8.80 24.17 -5.63
N GLU A 199 -9.09 25.40 -6.07
CA GLU A 199 -8.12 26.50 -6.12
C GLU A 199 -7.52 26.83 -4.74
N PHE A 200 -8.33 26.78 -3.66
CA PHE A 200 -7.81 27.01 -2.29
C PHE A 200 -6.72 26.00 -1.92
N ALA A 201 -6.84 24.75 -2.38
CA ALA A 201 -5.86 23.72 -2.09
C ALA A 201 -4.56 24.02 -2.84
N LYS A 202 -4.65 24.37 -4.13
CA LYS A 202 -3.49 24.78 -4.95
C LYS A 202 -2.76 25.95 -4.29
N GLU A 203 -3.50 26.98 -3.88
CA GLU A 203 -2.95 28.14 -3.16
C GLU A 203 -2.22 27.70 -1.90
N TRP A 204 -2.81 26.86 -1.06
CA TRP A 204 -2.16 26.38 0.18
C TRP A 204 -0.93 25.49 -0.05
N MET A 205 -0.82 24.82 -1.20
CA MET A 205 0.38 24.03 -1.54
C MET A 205 1.50 24.88 -2.14
N THR A 206 1.15 25.96 -2.86
CA THR A 206 2.14 26.85 -3.48
C THR A 206 2.57 28.00 -2.57
N ASP A 207 1.64 28.49 -1.75
CA ASP A 207 1.83 29.60 -0.83
C ASP A 207 1.58 29.11 0.60
N PHE A 208 2.69 28.79 1.28
CA PHE A 208 2.65 28.34 2.67
C PHE A 208 2.25 29.48 3.62
N GLU A 209 2.50 30.75 3.29
CA GLU A 209 2.07 31.87 4.12
C GLU A 209 0.55 32.02 4.10
N ALA A 210 -0.07 31.85 2.92
CA ALA A 210 -1.53 31.80 2.78
C ALA A 210 -2.14 30.66 3.62
N PHE A 211 -1.51 29.48 3.61
CA PHE A 211 -1.95 28.35 4.45
C PHE A 211 -1.81 28.64 5.95
N GLN A 212 -0.69 29.24 6.38
CA GLN A 212 -0.51 29.65 7.78
C GLN A 212 -1.54 30.68 8.23
N ALA A 213 -1.84 31.66 7.37
CA ALA A 213 -2.83 32.68 7.66
C ALA A 213 -4.23 32.05 7.84
N ALA A 214 -4.62 31.15 6.93
CA ALA A 214 -5.87 30.41 7.01
C ALA A 214 -5.97 29.56 8.28
N LEU A 215 -4.88 28.90 8.69
CA LEU A 215 -4.85 28.13 9.93
C LEU A 215 -5.04 29.03 11.16
N ARG A 216 -4.34 30.17 11.23
CA ARG A 216 -4.47 31.11 12.35
C ARG A 216 -5.89 31.66 12.45
N GLU A 217 -6.49 32.00 11.31
CA GLU A 217 -7.89 32.43 11.27
C GLU A 217 -8.84 31.33 11.78
N GLU A 218 -8.61 30.07 11.39
CA GLU A 218 -9.42 28.94 11.84
C GLU A 218 -9.23 28.61 13.34
N GLU A 219 -8.01 28.79 13.88
CA GLU A 219 -7.69 28.69 15.31
C GLU A 219 -8.37 29.82 16.11
N GLU A 220 -8.31 31.07 15.62
CA GLU A 220 -8.95 32.24 16.22
C GLU A 220 -10.48 32.15 16.17
N ALA A 221 -11.03 31.55 15.12
CA ALA A 221 -12.47 31.31 14.97
C ALA A 221 -13.01 30.16 15.85
N GLY A 222 -12.14 29.44 16.57
CA GLY A 222 -12.54 28.36 17.50
C GLY A 222 -13.03 27.08 16.81
N SER A 223 -12.68 26.87 15.53
CA SER A 223 -13.06 25.69 14.74
C SER A 223 -12.31 24.41 15.19
N PHE A 224 -11.17 24.57 15.86
CA PHE A 224 -10.40 23.48 16.48
C PHE A 224 -11.04 23.03 17.81
N GLY A 225 -12.15 22.29 17.69
CA GLY A 225 -12.80 21.46 18.72
C GLY A 225 -12.54 21.75 20.21
N GLY A 226 -13.51 22.37 20.87
CA GLY A 226 -13.59 22.40 22.34
C GLY A 226 -14.72 23.25 22.90
N MET A 227 -15.98 22.89 22.68
CA MET A 227 -17.13 23.43 23.42
C MET A 227 -17.20 22.84 24.85
N GLU A 228 -16.08 22.82 25.56
CA GLU A 228 -15.99 22.63 27.02
C GLU A 228 -15.11 23.73 27.60
N GLY A 229 -15.63 24.95 27.59
CA GLY A 229 -15.03 26.09 28.26
C GLY A 229 -16.14 27.05 28.62
N GLY A 230 -16.57 27.00 29.88
CA GLY A 230 -17.62 27.86 30.43
C GLY A 230 -17.36 29.35 30.18
N ALA A 231 -18.42 30.14 30.33
CA ALA A 231 -18.46 31.60 30.18
C ALA A 231 -17.18 32.29 30.67
N GLY A 232 -16.24 32.55 29.76
CA GLY A 232 -14.93 33.09 30.12
C GLY A 232 -13.84 32.95 29.07
N GLY A 233 -14.11 33.21 27.79
CA GLY A 233 -13.16 33.75 26.79
C GLY A 233 -11.69 33.25 26.75
N LEU A 234 -11.40 31.99 27.09
CA LEU A 234 -10.03 31.44 27.14
C LEU A 234 -9.99 29.98 26.64
N GLY A 235 -10.67 29.71 25.52
CA GLY A 235 -10.65 28.42 24.83
C GLY A 235 -10.08 28.55 23.43
N GLY A 236 -8.86 29.09 23.30
CA GLY A 236 -8.13 29.06 22.04
C GLY A 236 -7.58 27.66 21.80
N GLY A 237 -7.88 27.08 20.63
CA GLY A 237 -7.19 25.89 20.16
C GLY A 237 -5.69 26.08 20.33
N SER A 238 -5.02 25.08 20.90
CA SER A 238 -3.65 25.27 21.37
C SER A 238 -2.73 25.63 20.20
N GLY A 239 -2.08 26.79 20.23
CA GLY A 239 -1.14 27.28 19.20
C GLY A 239 0.09 26.38 18.93
N TYR A 240 0.13 25.18 19.53
CA TYR A 240 1.06 24.11 19.18
C TYR A 240 0.89 23.65 17.73
N MET A 241 -0.32 23.67 17.16
CA MET A 241 -0.53 23.26 15.76
C MET A 241 0.15 24.23 14.79
N GLY A 242 0.00 25.54 15.00
CA GLY A 242 0.77 26.56 14.27
C GLY A 242 2.29 26.41 14.41
N SER A 243 2.81 26.10 15.61
CA SER A 243 4.26 25.87 15.81
C SER A 243 4.76 24.60 15.11
N LEU A 244 3.96 23.52 15.13
CA LEU A 244 4.29 22.28 14.43
C LEU A 244 4.31 22.52 12.93
N LEU A 245 3.33 23.23 12.39
CA LEU A 245 3.25 23.58 10.98
C LEU A 245 4.42 24.43 10.52
N ASN A 246 4.83 25.43 11.30
CA ASN A 246 6.05 26.19 11.02
C ASN A 246 7.31 25.30 10.99
N SER A 247 7.33 24.25 11.80
CA SER A 247 8.46 23.30 11.83
C SER A 247 8.42 22.32 10.65
N MET A 248 7.22 22.01 10.15
CA MET A 248 6.99 21.08 9.03
C MET A 248 6.93 21.78 7.66
N SER A 249 6.95 23.11 7.62
CA SER A 249 6.76 23.92 6.41
C SER A 249 7.74 23.57 5.29
N LEU A 250 9.03 23.56 5.61
CA LEU A 250 10.12 23.22 4.68
C LEU A 250 9.97 21.80 4.14
N MET A 251 9.53 20.86 4.98
CA MET A 251 9.29 19.48 4.57
C MET A 251 8.10 19.37 3.63
N LEU A 252 7.01 20.09 3.93
CA LEU A 252 5.81 20.13 3.09
C LEU A 252 6.08 20.82 1.75
N GLU A 253 6.88 21.90 1.72
CA GLU A 253 7.25 22.59 0.48
C GLU A 253 8.05 21.68 -0.46
N GLU A 254 9.09 21.03 0.06
CA GLU A 254 9.87 20.04 -0.70
C GLU A 254 8.96 18.92 -1.22
N PHE A 255 8.07 18.42 -0.37
CA PHE A 255 7.11 17.39 -0.73
C PHE A 255 6.14 17.83 -1.85
N TYR A 256 5.58 19.04 -1.77
CA TYR A 256 4.64 19.55 -2.78
C TYR A 256 5.31 19.88 -4.11
N SER A 257 6.61 20.22 -4.12
CA SER A 257 7.36 20.49 -5.35
C SER A 257 7.37 19.30 -6.32
N HIS A 258 7.27 18.08 -5.78
CA HIS A 258 7.26 16.84 -6.54
C HIS A 258 5.86 16.35 -6.90
N LEU A 259 4.80 16.95 -6.37
CA LEU A 259 3.43 16.49 -6.60
C LEU A 259 2.76 17.26 -7.71
N LYS A 260 2.02 16.53 -8.55
CA LYS A 260 1.09 17.13 -9.50
C LYS A 260 -0.30 17.13 -8.91
N VAL A 261 -0.97 18.26 -9.03
CA VAL A 261 -2.27 18.51 -8.42
C VAL A 261 -3.25 18.80 -9.53
N VAL A 262 -4.36 18.07 -9.54
CA VAL A 262 -5.44 18.27 -10.50
C VAL A 262 -6.79 18.33 -9.80
N GLY A 263 -7.66 19.22 -10.26
CA GLY A 263 -9.04 19.32 -9.79
C GLY A 263 -9.96 18.60 -10.76
N VAL A 264 -10.70 17.57 -10.28
CA VAL A 264 -11.58 16.77 -11.13
C VAL A 264 -13.00 16.72 -10.56
N SER A 265 -13.99 16.77 -11.44
CA SER A 265 -15.36 16.40 -11.10
C SER A 265 -15.70 15.06 -11.76
N SER A 266 -15.76 14.00 -10.96
CA SER A 266 -16.19 12.68 -11.45
C SER A 266 -17.62 12.70 -12.00
N MET A 267 -18.46 13.63 -11.54
CA MET A 267 -19.85 13.77 -11.99
C MET A 267 -19.98 14.47 -13.34
N THR A 268 -19.21 15.54 -13.58
CA THR A 268 -19.32 16.34 -14.82
C THR A 268 -18.28 15.96 -15.88
N GLY A 269 -17.14 15.40 -15.46
CA GLY A 269 -15.99 15.13 -16.32
C GLY A 269 -15.01 16.30 -16.46
N ALA A 270 -15.24 17.43 -15.78
CA ALA A 270 -14.29 18.53 -15.75
C ALA A 270 -12.94 18.10 -15.15
N GLY A 271 -11.83 18.54 -15.75
CA GLY A 271 -10.46 18.27 -15.29
C GLY A 271 -9.91 16.88 -15.64
N VAL A 272 -10.67 16.01 -16.31
CA VAL A 272 -10.19 14.67 -16.70
C VAL A 272 -9.07 14.75 -17.74
N GLU A 273 -9.13 15.73 -18.65
CA GLU A 273 -8.08 15.97 -19.64
C GLU A 273 -6.75 16.33 -18.95
N GLU A 274 -6.77 17.32 -18.05
CA GLU A 274 -5.62 17.73 -17.21
C GLU A 274 -5.06 16.56 -16.39
N PHE A 275 -5.93 15.68 -15.89
CA PHE A 275 -5.50 14.47 -15.18
C PHE A 275 -4.68 13.54 -16.09
N PHE A 276 -5.13 13.28 -17.33
CA PHE A 276 -4.37 12.42 -18.24
C PHE A 276 -3.07 13.05 -18.74
N GLU A 277 -3.02 14.38 -18.86
CA GLU A 277 -1.76 15.11 -19.10
C GLU A 277 -0.79 14.91 -17.94
N ALA A 278 -1.25 15.04 -16.70
CA ALA A 278 -0.44 14.78 -15.51
C ALA A 278 0.01 13.31 -15.41
N VAL A 279 -0.84 12.36 -15.80
CA VAL A 279 -0.47 10.92 -15.87
C VAL A 279 0.66 10.70 -16.86
N GLN A 280 0.61 11.36 -18.03
CA GLN A 280 1.66 11.23 -19.04
C GLN A 280 3.00 11.77 -18.54
N GLU A 281 2.99 12.95 -17.89
CA GLU A 281 4.19 13.54 -17.27
C GLU A 281 4.76 12.62 -16.18
N LYS A 282 3.91 12.08 -15.29
CA LYS A 282 4.33 11.16 -14.23
C LYS A 282 4.79 9.80 -14.74
N ALA A 283 4.28 9.32 -15.86
CA ALA A 283 4.78 8.12 -16.51
C ALA A 283 6.21 8.32 -17.07
N GLU A 284 6.51 9.50 -17.59
CA GLU A 284 7.87 9.83 -18.05
C GLU A 284 8.84 9.98 -16.86
N GLU A 285 8.39 10.58 -15.75
CA GLU A 285 9.12 10.63 -14.48
C GLU A 285 9.40 9.22 -13.93
N PHE A 286 8.42 8.32 -13.99
CA PHE A 286 8.58 6.91 -13.61
C PHE A 286 9.73 6.24 -14.38
N GLU A 287 9.77 6.43 -15.70
CA GLU A 287 10.80 5.80 -16.54
C GLU A 287 12.19 6.40 -16.33
N ARG A 288 12.26 7.71 -16.04
CA ARG A 288 13.51 8.44 -15.84
C ARG A 288 14.15 8.14 -14.48
N ASP A 289 13.38 8.27 -13.40
CA ASP A 289 13.92 8.32 -12.05
C ASP A 289 13.68 7.01 -11.29
N TYR A 290 12.47 6.47 -11.38
CA TYR A 290 12.07 5.33 -10.55
C TYR A 290 12.51 3.97 -11.11
N LYS A 291 12.38 3.76 -12.43
CA LYS A 291 12.73 2.49 -13.07
C LYS A 291 14.21 2.10 -12.84
N PRO A 292 15.20 3.01 -12.98
CA PRO A 292 16.59 2.68 -12.67
C PRO A 292 16.83 2.32 -11.20
N GLU A 293 16.14 2.99 -10.27
CA GLU A 293 16.23 2.68 -8.84
C GLU A 293 15.66 1.29 -8.54
N LEU A 294 14.51 0.96 -9.11
CA LEU A 294 13.88 -0.35 -8.97
C LEU A 294 14.77 -1.47 -9.54
N GLU A 295 15.39 -1.26 -10.71
CA GLU A 295 16.35 -2.21 -11.29
C GLU A 295 17.61 -2.37 -10.44
N ARG A 296 18.12 -1.29 -9.84
CA ARG A 296 19.25 -1.34 -8.89
C ARG A 296 18.91 -2.18 -7.66
N ARG A 297 17.75 -1.92 -7.05
CA ARG A 297 17.27 -2.64 -5.87
C ARG A 297 17.07 -4.13 -6.17
N ARG A 298 16.54 -4.44 -7.36
CA ARG A 298 16.37 -5.82 -7.80
C ARG A 298 17.70 -6.54 -7.98
N LYS A 299 18.68 -5.89 -8.64
CA LYS A 299 20.03 -6.46 -8.81
C LYS A 299 20.71 -6.71 -7.47
N ALA A 300 20.63 -5.77 -6.53
CA ALA A 300 21.18 -5.94 -5.19
C ALA A 300 20.56 -7.14 -4.46
N ARG A 301 19.23 -7.28 -4.49
CA ARG A 301 18.54 -8.42 -3.87
C ARG A 301 18.87 -9.75 -4.56
N ASP A 302 19.01 -9.76 -5.88
CA ASP A 302 19.40 -10.97 -6.64
C ASP A 302 20.86 -11.37 -6.35
N GLU A 303 21.75 -10.40 -6.11
CA GLU A 303 23.14 -10.62 -5.71
C GLU A 303 23.24 -11.16 -4.28
N GLU A 304 22.45 -10.61 -3.36
CA GLU A 304 22.36 -11.07 -1.97
C GLU A 304 21.81 -12.49 -1.88
N LYS A 305 20.73 -12.80 -2.60
CA LYS A 305 20.18 -14.17 -2.69
C LYS A 305 21.19 -15.17 -3.26
N LYS A 306 22.02 -14.77 -4.23
CA LYS A 306 23.10 -15.63 -4.76
C LYS A 306 24.19 -15.83 -3.73
N ALA A 307 24.63 -14.77 -3.04
CA ALA A 307 25.64 -14.84 -2.00
C ALA A 307 25.20 -15.73 -0.84
N GLU A 308 23.93 -15.65 -0.45
CA GLU A 308 23.37 -16.52 0.58
C GLU A 308 23.31 -17.97 0.13
N ARG A 309 22.81 -18.25 -1.08
CA ARG A 309 22.78 -19.60 -1.63
C ARG A 309 24.17 -20.22 -1.73
N GLU A 310 25.18 -19.43 -2.12
CA GLU A 310 26.58 -19.86 -2.15
C GLU A 310 27.11 -20.15 -0.74
N ARG A 311 26.74 -19.34 0.26
CA ARG A 311 27.09 -19.55 1.67
C ARG A 311 26.47 -20.84 2.22
N GLU A 312 25.20 -21.11 1.90
CA GLU A 312 24.50 -22.33 2.30
C GLU A 312 25.10 -23.58 1.63
N LEU A 313 25.36 -23.53 0.32
CA LEU A 313 26.06 -24.60 -0.40
C LEU A 313 27.46 -24.86 0.19
N GLY A 314 28.19 -23.80 0.55
CA GLY A 314 29.49 -23.91 1.20
C GLY A 314 29.43 -24.58 2.57
N LYS A 315 28.41 -24.28 3.39
CA LYS A 315 28.16 -24.98 4.67
C LYS A 315 27.85 -26.45 4.44
N LEU A 316 26.95 -26.77 3.51
CA LEU A 316 26.59 -28.17 3.19
C LEU A 316 27.78 -28.99 2.69
N MET A 317 28.62 -28.42 1.83
CA MET A 317 29.85 -29.08 1.35
C MET A 317 30.86 -29.32 2.48
N LYS A 318 30.98 -28.37 3.41
CA LYS A 318 31.85 -28.51 4.59
C LYS A 318 31.35 -29.61 5.52
N ASP A 319 30.05 -29.69 5.77
CA ASP A 319 29.46 -30.71 6.64
C ASP A 319 29.56 -32.11 6.02
N MET A 320 29.37 -32.23 4.70
CA MET A 320 29.64 -33.48 3.96
C MET A 320 31.11 -33.91 4.06
N ALA A 321 32.06 -32.97 3.96
CA ALA A 321 33.48 -33.27 4.07
C ALA A 321 33.91 -33.66 5.50
N VAL A 322 33.24 -33.13 6.53
CA VAL A 322 33.48 -33.48 7.95
C VAL A 322 32.84 -34.82 8.33
N SER A 323 31.76 -35.22 7.66
CA SER A 323 31.11 -36.54 7.84
C SER A 323 31.82 -37.72 7.16
N GLY A 324 33.04 -37.52 6.66
CA GLY A 324 33.84 -38.54 5.98
C GLY A 324 34.45 -39.60 6.91
N GLU A 325 33.63 -40.48 7.49
CA GLU A 325 34.05 -41.82 7.90
C GLU A 325 33.36 -42.91 7.06
N PRO A 326 34.09 -43.94 6.60
CA PRO A 326 33.55 -44.91 5.64
C PRO A 326 32.71 -45.95 6.37
N SER A 327 31.38 -45.80 6.38
CA SER A 327 30.49 -46.91 6.72
C SER A 327 30.18 -47.75 5.47
N SER A 328 30.70 -48.96 5.49
CA SER A 328 30.54 -49.96 4.44
C SER A 328 29.11 -50.52 4.36
N SER A 329 28.70 -50.82 3.11
CA SER A 329 27.64 -51.75 2.68
C SER A 329 26.18 -51.26 2.61
N SER A 330 25.69 -51.04 1.38
CA SER A 330 24.72 -51.97 0.76
C SER A 330 24.30 -51.58 -0.68
N LYS A 331 24.59 -52.51 -1.60
CA LYS A 331 23.90 -52.87 -2.85
C LYS A 331 23.40 -51.77 -3.81
N ALA A 332 24.18 -51.63 -4.89
CA ALA A 332 23.75 -51.12 -6.19
C ALA A 332 22.56 -51.92 -6.79
N LYS A 333 21.55 -51.21 -7.29
CA LYS A 333 20.67 -51.64 -8.39
C LYS A 333 20.12 -50.43 -9.17
N THR A 334 20.61 -50.31 -10.41
CA THR A 334 19.93 -49.90 -11.66
C THR A 334 19.10 -48.61 -11.72
N ALA A 335 19.55 -47.68 -12.59
CA ALA A 335 18.79 -46.56 -13.16
C ALA A 335 17.55 -47.01 -13.96
N PRO A 336 16.58 -46.11 -14.15
CA PRO A 336 16.38 -45.59 -15.50
C PRO A 336 16.20 -44.06 -15.58
N ASP A 337 16.45 -43.54 -16.78
CA ASP A 337 16.33 -42.15 -17.24
C ASP A 337 15.05 -41.42 -16.83
N ALA A 338 15.21 -40.19 -16.34
CA ALA A 338 14.16 -39.17 -16.32
C ALA A 338 14.76 -37.80 -16.70
N LYS A 339 14.14 -37.15 -17.68
CA LYS A 339 14.46 -35.80 -18.21
C LYS A 339 14.40 -34.74 -17.09
N PRO A 340 15.14 -33.62 -17.21
CA PRO A 340 15.07 -32.55 -16.23
C PRO A 340 13.73 -31.83 -16.38
N THR A 341 12.82 -32.04 -15.43
CA THR A 341 11.70 -31.13 -15.19
C THR A 341 12.22 -29.94 -14.39
N THR A 342 12.22 -28.78 -15.02
CA THR A 342 12.29 -27.47 -14.36
C THR A 342 11.05 -27.31 -13.47
N GLU A 343 11.13 -27.81 -12.25
CA GLU A 343 10.29 -27.33 -11.16
C GLU A 343 11.07 -26.19 -10.51
N MET A 344 10.67 -24.97 -10.84
CA MET A 344 11.17 -23.75 -10.25
C MET A 344 10.44 -23.59 -8.93
N ASP A 345 11.06 -24.05 -7.84
CA ASP A 345 10.56 -23.92 -6.47
C ASP A 345 10.44 -22.42 -6.11
N THR A 346 9.24 -21.88 -6.28
CA THR A 346 8.83 -20.56 -5.79
C THR A 346 7.93 -20.75 -4.58
N LEU A 347 8.47 -21.22 -3.44
CA LEU A 347 7.72 -21.31 -2.18
C LEU A 347 8.58 -21.09 -0.91
N SER A 348 9.78 -20.53 -1.05
CA SER A 348 10.61 -20.12 0.10
C SER A 348 11.04 -18.65 -0.01
N ASP A 349 10.07 -17.76 -0.25
CA ASP A 349 10.27 -16.31 -0.21
C ASP A 349 9.48 -15.77 0.98
N MET A 350 10.13 -14.95 1.82
CA MET A 350 9.57 -14.12 2.91
C MET A 350 9.75 -14.59 4.36
N GLU A 351 11.01 -14.72 4.79
CA GLU A 351 11.43 -14.10 6.05
C GLU A 351 12.62 -13.19 5.70
N ASP A 352 12.34 -11.89 5.61
CA ASP A 352 13.28 -10.78 5.84
C ASP A 352 12.61 -9.50 5.31
N SER A 353 11.77 -8.93 6.16
CA SER A 353 11.49 -7.51 6.15
C SER A 353 12.39 -6.88 7.19
N ASP A 354 13.40 -6.14 6.73
CA ASP A 354 14.32 -5.35 7.54
C ASP A 354 13.56 -4.45 8.53
N GLU A 355 13.63 -4.79 9.82
CA GLU A 355 13.51 -3.82 10.91
C GLU A 355 14.93 -3.31 11.21
N ASP A 356 15.26 -2.12 10.69
CA ASP A 356 16.40 -1.35 11.16
C ASP A 356 16.13 -0.87 12.61
N GLY A 357 16.65 -1.62 13.57
CA GLY A 357 16.75 -1.24 14.98
C GLY A 357 18.13 -1.59 15.52
N GLU A 358 18.96 -0.57 15.74
CA GLU A 358 20.29 -0.72 16.33
C GLU A 358 20.26 -1.36 17.73
N ALA A 359 21.15 -2.33 17.91
CA ALA A 359 21.85 -2.72 19.14
C ALA A 359 21.06 -3.26 20.35
N GLY A 360 21.31 -4.54 20.67
CA GLY A 360 21.00 -5.17 21.95
C GLY A 360 21.33 -6.66 21.96
N ASP A 361 22.62 -6.98 22.08
CA ASP A 361 23.12 -8.33 22.35
C ASP A 361 22.59 -8.78 23.72
N GLU A 362 21.60 -9.69 23.76
CA GLU A 362 21.24 -10.44 24.97
C GLU A 362 20.46 -11.72 24.59
N ASP A 363 21.22 -12.79 24.38
CA ASP A 363 20.77 -14.18 24.41
C ASP A 363 20.11 -14.50 25.76
N ALA A 364 18.80 -14.78 25.76
CA ALA A 364 18.10 -15.33 26.90
C ALA A 364 17.00 -16.29 26.44
N GLY A 365 17.32 -17.58 26.49
CA GLY A 365 16.39 -18.68 26.29
C GLY A 365 15.13 -18.56 27.16
N ASP A 366 14.02 -18.92 26.53
CA ASP A 366 12.67 -18.88 27.06
C ASP A 366 12.48 -19.89 28.20
N ASP A 367 12.55 -19.43 29.45
CA ASP A 367 12.22 -20.22 30.65
C ASP A 367 11.00 -19.59 31.38
N PRO A 368 9.80 -20.22 31.31
CA PRO A 368 8.55 -19.63 31.78
C PRO A 368 8.48 -19.37 33.30
N GLU A 369 9.41 -19.92 34.10
CA GLU A 369 9.49 -19.67 35.55
C GLU A 369 10.08 -18.28 35.88
N GLY A 370 10.85 -17.68 34.97
CA GLY A 370 11.52 -16.39 35.18
C GLY A 370 10.57 -15.18 35.16
N LEU A 371 9.58 -15.20 34.27
CA LEU A 371 8.59 -14.12 34.10
C LEU A 371 7.70 -13.93 35.35
N SER A 372 7.24 -15.04 35.93
CA SER A 372 6.47 -15.05 37.18
C SER A 372 7.23 -14.41 38.34
N THR A 373 8.54 -14.66 38.39
CA THR A 373 9.42 -14.20 39.47
C THR A 373 9.74 -12.70 39.33
N ARG A 374 9.97 -12.22 38.10
CA ARG A 374 10.14 -10.79 37.81
C ARG A 374 8.86 -9.98 38.07
N TYR A 375 7.69 -10.54 37.78
CA TYR A 375 6.40 -9.88 38.04
C TYR A 375 6.11 -9.73 39.54
N LYS A 376 6.42 -10.76 40.34
CA LYS A 376 6.30 -10.70 41.82
C LYS A 376 7.27 -9.70 42.44
N ALA A 377 8.49 -9.58 41.89
CA ALA A 377 9.46 -8.59 42.36
C ALA A 377 9.01 -7.15 42.05
N ALA A 378 8.44 -6.91 40.87
CA ALA A 378 7.92 -5.60 40.47
C ALA A 378 6.71 -5.15 41.33
N LEU A 379 5.85 -6.09 41.72
CA LEU A 379 4.72 -5.83 42.63
C LEU A 379 5.15 -5.56 44.09
N ALA A 380 6.30 -6.08 44.51
CA ALA A 380 6.85 -5.83 45.83
C ALA A 380 7.53 -4.45 45.94
N ASP A 381 8.08 -3.94 44.83
CA ASP A 381 8.82 -2.68 44.77
C ASP A 381 7.89 -1.47 44.55
N ALA A 382 6.78 -1.64 43.82
CA ALA A 382 5.75 -0.64 43.66
C ALA A 382 4.72 -0.72 44.81
N GLY A 383 5.05 -0.12 45.96
CA GLY A 383 4.20 -0.06 47.16
C GLY A 383 2.70 0.09 46.84
N GLY A 384 1.95 -1.00 47.05
CA GLY A 384 0.60 -1.16 46.48
C GLY A 384 -0.52 -0.38 47.19
N PRO A 385 -1.66 -0.13 46.50
CA PRO A 385 -2.89 0.35 47.11
C PRO A 385 -3.75 -0.78 47.70
N SER A 386 -4.65 -0.40 48.61
CA SER A 386 -5.37 -1.23 49.59
C SER A 386 -6.46 -2.18 49.06
N ASN A 387 -6.31 -3.47 49.37
CA ASN A 387 -7.27 -4.43 49.95
C ASN A 387 -8.76 -4.55 49.50
N ALA A 388 -9.19 -4.09 48.32
CA ALA A 388 -10.58 -4.34 47.86
C ALA A 388 -10.73 -5.01 46.47
N ASP A 389 -9.79 -4.82 45.54
CA ASP A 389 -9.98 -5.29 44.15
C ASP A 389 -9.43 -6.72 43.87
N ASP A 390 -8.64 -7.26 44.81
CA ASP A 390 -7.91 -8.53 44.68
C ASP A 390 -8.82 -9.78 44.69
N HIS A 391 -10.06 -9.62 45.15
CA HIS A 391 -11.03 -10.73 45.21
C HIS A 391 -11.76 -11.01 43.89
N SER A 392 -11.64 -10.14 42.89
CA SER A 392 -12.30 -10.33 41.58
C SER A 392 -11.46 -11.18 40.63
N PHE A 393 -10.16 -10.91 40.55
CA PHE A 393 -9.23 -11.55 39.61
C PHE A 393 -8.89 -13.00 40.01
N THR A 394 -8.71 -13.23 41.31
CA THR A 394 -8.46 -14.57 41.88
C THR A 394 -9.63 -15.53 41.65
N ARG A 395 -10.86 -15.00 41.54
CA ARG A 395 -12.08 -15.78 41.22
C ARG A 395 -12.14 -16.15 39.75
N TYR A 396 -11.65 -15.28 38.87
CA TYR A 396 -11.58 -15.52 37.42
C TYR A 396 -10.59 -16.63 37.08
N LEU A 397 -9.40 -16.62 37.68
CA LEU A 397 -8.38 -17.66 37.51
C LEU A 397 -8.81 -19.04 38.03
N ARG A 398 -9.55 -19.10 39.15
CA ARG A 398 -10.11 -20.37 39.64
C ARG A 398 -11.19 -20.95 38.72
N THR A 399 -11.94 -20.09 38.04
CA THR A 399 -13.03 -20.51 37.15
C THR A 399 -12.47 -21.04 35.83
N SER A 400 -11.36 -20.49 35.32
CA SER A 400 -10.71 -21.01 34.11
C SER A 400 -10.03 -22.36 34.32
N GLN A 401 -9.48 -22.63 35.51
CA GLN A 401 -8.85 -23.92 35.82
C GLN A 401 -9.83 -25.08 36.07
N MET A 402 -11.10 -24.81 36.38
CA MET A 402 -12.11 -25.87 36.59
C MET A 402 -12.75 -26.38 35.28
N ASN A 403 -12.63 -25.64 34.17
CA ASN A 403 -13.23 -26.02 32.88
C ASN A 403 -12.29 -26.83 31.96
N LEU A 404 -11.16 -27.30 32.48
CA LEU A 404 -10.13 -28.05 31.73
C LEU A 404 -9.89 -29.46 32.25
N LYS A 405 -10.92 -30.11 32.81
CA LYS A 405 -10.93 -31.57 33.05
C LYS A 405 -12.17 -32.23 32.48
#